data_AF-A0A816HBZ2-F1
#
_entry.id   AF-A0A816HBZ2-F1
#
_cell.length_a   1.000
_cell.length_b   1.000
_cell.length_c   1.000
_cell.angle_alpha   90.00
_cell.angle_beta   90.00
_cell.angle_gamma   90.00
#
_symmetry.space_group_name_H-M   'P 1'
#
loop_
_entity.id
_entity.type
_entity.pdbx_description
1 polymer ?
#
loop_
_entity_poly.entity_id
_entity_poly.type
_entity_poly.pdbx_seq_one_letter_code
_entity_poly.pdbx_strand_id
1 'polypeptide(L)'
;MLNQTTNEVLFNGWSTLMINDLNEHKLVPKSVLLNPSYHDLVTHPHFLLSECLFNELIDRCLTKFRYTVTQKDLLSKINLRRNQIIEHLTIIIDSQSLRSIIQENLLKLLDKITLTRFSDWRHDLLTNGIIIGTCRSFNDALQYIISQYYESYLLLLLYHFENASLIDAFFFLCKNRSSYPLNKIWFDCLNSILKTIDTTIINLEVIEMPLIFDLHLPCARMEYENIRLIRQSISERREEEDLNEEDLIAKAIRQLRTKSIYSSNLDSIFTDPDLFKYYYDDQLSLMLDEAKILSITISVCSTFTLD
;
A
#
# COMPACT_ATOMS: atom_id res chain seq x y z
N MET A 1 -20.10 39.20 -25.64
CA MET A 1 -21.22 38.25 -25.77
C MET A 1 -20.95 37.19 -26.84
N LEU A 2 -19.85 36.44 -26.68
CA LEU A 2 -19.65 35.13 -27.32
C LEU A 2 -20.06 34.01 -26.33
N ASN A 3 -20.99 34.31 -25.40
CA ASN A 3 -20.66 34.20 -23.96
C ASN A 3 -21.48 33.24 -23.08
N GLN A 4 -22.44 32.45 -23.53
CA GLN A 4 -23.17 31.57 -22.58
C GLN A 4 -23.72 30.30 -23.24
N THR A 5 -24.43 30.46 -24.36
CA THR A 5 -25.08 29.34 -25.07
C THR A 5 -24.10 28.31 -25.65
N THR A 6 -22.90 28.71 -26.05
CA THR A 6 -21.85 27.78 -26.53
C THR A 6 -21.16 27.01 -25.39
N ASN A 7 -21.05 27.61 -24.21
CA ASN A 7 -20.43 26.97 -23.05
C ASN A 7 -21.40 26.05 -22.31
N GLU A 8 -22.71 26.35 -22.30
CA GLU A 8 -23.73 25.45 -21.73
C GLU A 8 -23.79 24.09 -22.44
N VAL A 9 -23.51 24.06 -23.75
CA VAL A 9 -23.44 22.80 -24.53
C VAL A 9 -22.20 21.98 -24.18
N LEU A 10 -21.08 22.63 -23.85
CA LEU A 10 -19.81 21.98 -23.49
C LEU A 10 -19.74 21.59 -22.01
N PHE A 11 -20.34 22.38 -21.13
CA PHE A 11 -20.38 22.20 -19.68
C PHE A 11 -21.82 21.92 -19.22
N ASN A 12 -22.47 20.96 -19.87
CA ASN A 12 -23.85 20.62 -19.54
C ASN A 12 -23.96 20.21 -18.05
N GLY A 13 -24.86 20.87 -17.32
CA GLY A 13 -25.05 20.67 -15.87
C GLY A 13 -24.16 21.54 -14.97
N TRP A 14 -23.21 22.30 -15.51
CA TRP A 14 -22.37 23.20 -14.72
C TRP A 14 -23.04 24.56 -14.51
N SER A 15 -22.87 25.15 -13.34
CA SER A 15 -23.37 26.50 -13.08
C SER A 15 -22.52 27.58 -13.77
N THR A 16 -23.13 28.71 -14.12
CA THR A 16 -22.44 29.84 -14.74
C THR A 16 -21.29 30.38 -13.88
N LEU A 17 -21.44 30.33 -12.55
CA LEU A 17 -20.39 30.74 -11.61
C LEU A 17 -19.15 29.84 -11.72
N MET A 18 -19.34 28.54 -11.91
CA MET A 18 -18.22 27.61 -12.09
C MET A 18 -17.44 27.85 -13.38
N ILE A 19 -18.14 28.26 -14.44
CA ILE A 19 -17.57 28.55 -15.75
C ILE A 19 -16.84 29.90 -15.74
N ASN A 20 -17.37 30.89 -15.01
CA ASN A 20 -16.77 32.24 -14.93
C ASN A 20 -15.37 32.22 -14.31
N ASP A 21 -15.07 31.25 -13.45
CA ASP A 21 -13.75 30.98 -12.86
C ASP A 21 -12.63 30.86 -13.90
N LEU A 22 -12.95 30.35 -15.11
CA LEU A 22 -12.01 30.25 -16.23
C LEU A 22 -11.45 31.61 -16.67
N ASN A 23 -12.19 32.70 -16.41
CA ASN A 23 -11.77 34.06 -16.74
C ASN A 23 -10.94 34.71 -15.62
N GLU A 24 -10.98 34.16 -14.40
CA GLU A 24 -10.37 34.74 -13.20
C GLU A 24 -9.03 34.08 -12.83
N HIS A 25 -8.80 32.83 -13.27
CA HIS A 25 -7.62 32.05 -12.90
C HIS A 25 -6.69 31.73 -14.07
N LYS A 26 -5.49 31.22 -13.76
CA LYS A 26 -4.51 30.79 -14.77
C LYS A 26 -5.13 29.75 -15.70
N LEU A 27 -5.19 30.09 -16.98
CA LEU A 27 -5.68 29.20 -18.02
C LEU A 27 -4.81 27.94 -18.11
N VAL A 28 -5.47 26.78 -18.24
CA VAL A 28 -4.79 25.52 -18.53
C VAL A 28 -4.02 25.68 -19.85
N PRO A 29 -2.72 25.37 -19.90
CA PRO A 29 -1.94 25.49 -21.13
C PRO A 29 -2.58 24.71 -22.28
N LYS A 30 -2.56 25.30 -23.48
CA LYS A 30 -3.15 24.68 -24.68
C LYS A 30 -2.59 23.27 -24.94
N SER A 31 -1.31 23.06 -24.67
CA SER A 31 -0.65 21.74 -24.78
C SER A 31 -1.30 20.68 -23.90
N VAL A 32 -1.70 21.05 -22.68
CA VAL A 32 -2.37 20.15 -21.72
C VAL A 32 -3.83 19.94 -22.13
N LEU A 33 -4.56 20.99 -22.53
CA LEU A 33 -5.96 20.87 -22.97
C LEU A 33 -6.15 19.96 -24.19
N LEU A 34 -5.19 19.97 -25.12
CA LEU A 34 -5.24 19.13 -26.31
C LEU A 34 -4.85 17.68 -26.05
N ASN A 35 -4.32 17.37 -24.86
CA ASN A 35 -3.85 16.04 -24.50
C ASN A 35 -4.79 15.40 -23.45
N PRO A 36 -5.44 14.26 -23.77
CA PRO A 36 -6.31 13.55 -22.82
C PRO A 36 -5.57 12.87 -21.66
N SER A 37 -4.25 12.76 -21.74
CA SER A 37 -3.43 12.02 -20.79
C SER A 37 -3.48 12.62 -19.38
N TYR A 38 -3.95 11.82 -18.42
CA TYR A 38 -3.84 12.15 -16.99
C TYR A 38 -2.39 12.30 -16.55
N HIS A 39 -1.49 11.46 -17.06
CA HIS A 39 -0.08 11.50 -16.72
C HIS A 39 0.54 12.85 -17.12
N ASP A 40 0.27 13.33 -18.33
CA ASP A 40 0.77 14.62 -18.81
C ASP A 40 0.12 15.80 -18.08
N LEU A 41 -1.12 15.65 -17.62
CA LEU A 41 -1.78 16.64 -16.76
C LEU A 41 -1.05 16.76 -15.42
N VAL A 42 -0.83 15.65 -14.70
CA VAL A 42 -0.32 15.70 -13.32
C VAL A 42 1.19 15.94 -13.22
N THR A 43 1.95 15.61 -14.27
CA THR A 43 3.38 15.91 -14.33
C THR A 43 3.68 17.36 -14.75
N HIS A 44 2.65 18.10 -15.21
CA HIS A 44 2.82 19.49 -15.58
C HIS A 44 3.10 20.35 -14.33
N PRO A 45 4.12 21.25 -14.34
CA PRO A 45 4.52 22.04 -13.17
C PRO A 45 3.43 22.91 -12.51
N HIS A 46 2.35 23.19 -13.24
CA HIS A 46 1.22 24.00 -12.75
C HIS A 46 0.15 23.18 -12.02
N PHE A 47 0.17 21.85 -12.15
CA PHE A 47 -0.84 20.95 -11.61
C PHE A 47 -0.25 19.95 -10.61
N LEU A 48 0.98 20.22 -10.16
CA LEU A 48 1.60 19.46 -9.07
C LEU A 48 0.78 19.60 -7.80
N LEU A 49 0.61 18.47 -7.12
CA LEU A 49 -0.18 18.40 -5.91
C LEU A 49 0.51 19.17 -4.78
N SER A 50 -0.24 20.01 -4.06
CA SER A 50 0.31 20.73 -2.91
C SER A 50 0.55 19.79 -1.73
N GLU A 51 1.47 20.15 -0.82
CA GLU A 51 1.75 19.32 0.37
C GLU A 51 0.51 19.13 1.26
N CYS A 52 -0.37 20.14 1.31
CA CYS A 52 -1.63 20.06 2.05
C CYS A 52 -2.58 19.01 1.44
N LEU A 53 -2.76 19.07 0.12
CA LEU A 53 -3.57 18.07 -0.59
C LEU A 53 -2.97 16.67 -0.46
N PHE A 54 -1.64 16.55 -0.41
CA PHE A 54 -0.98 15.26 -0.25
C PHE A 54 -1.27 14.65 1.12
N ASN A 55 -1.26 15.47 2.17
CA ASN A 55 -1.65 15.03 3.52
C ASN A 55 -3.11 14.56 3.55
N GLU A 56 -4.02 15.30 2.94
CA GLU A 56 -5.43 14.90 2.85
C GLU A 56 -5.62 13.60 2.05
N LEU A 57 -4.81 13.37 1.02
CA LEU A 57 -4.83 12.11 0.26
C LEU A 57 -4.35 10.93 1.10
N ILE A 58 -3.32 11.11 1.93
CA ILE A 58 -2.84 10.08 2.86
C ILE A 58 -3.98 9.69 3.80
N ASP A 59 -4.61 10.66 4.46
CA ASP A 59 -5.70 10.40 5.40
C ASP A 59 -6.86 9.67 4.70
N ARG A 60 -7.30 10.15 3.52
CA ARG A 60 -8.33 9.49 2.73
C ARG A 60 -7.97 8.04 2.39
N CYS A 61 -6.74 7.78 1.95
CA CYS A 61 -6.31 6.41 1.65
C CYS A 61 -6.32 5.54 2.91
N LEU A 62 -5.79 6.04 4.03
CA LEU A 62 -5.70 5.29 5.29
C LEU A 62 -7.08 4.94 5.86
N THR A 63 -8.11 5.76 5.61
CA THR A 63 -9.49 5.43 6.04
C THR A 63 -10.08 4.21 5.34
N LYS A 64 -9.58 3.83 4.15
CA LYS A 64 -10.04 2.63 3.42
C LYS A 64 -9.52 1.33 4.01
N PHE A 65 -8.46 1.37 4.81
CA PHE A 65 -7.90 0.18 5.47
C PHE A 65 -8.68 -0.14 6.73
N ARG A 66 -9.33 -1.30 6.77
CA ARG A 66 -9.94 -1.85 7.97
C ARG A 66 -9.03 -2.90 8.58
N TYR A 67 -8.36 -2.52 9.66
CA TYR A 67 -7.46 -3.42 10.36
C TYR A 67 -8.25 -4.42 11.22
N THR A 68 -7.92 -5.69 11.08
CA THR A 68 -8.49 -6.79 11.88
C THR A 68 -7.39 -7.43 12.71
N VAL A 69 -7.68 -7.69 13.99
CA VAL A 69 -6.75 -8.31 14.94
C VAL A 69 -7.43 -9.52 15.60
N THR A 70 -6.65 -10.54 15.95
CA THR A 70 -7.18 -11.74 16.60
C THR A 70 -7.60 -11.51 18.05
N GLN A 71 -6.99 -10.54 18.74
CA GLN A 71 -7.25 -10.25 20.16
C GLN A 71 -7.90 -8.87 20.35
N LYS A 72 -8.97 -8.82 21.15
CA LYS A 72 -9.77 -7.59 21.36
C LYS A 72 -9.00 -6.47 22.07
N ASP A 73 -8.06 -6.80 22.95
CA ASP A 73 -7.20 -5.85 23.67
C ASP A 73 -6.29 -5.05 22.70
N LEU A 74 -5.92 -5.66 21.57
CA LEU A 74 -5.10 -5.02 20.55
C LEU A 74 -5.87 -4.02 19.67
N LEU A 75 -7.21 -4.00 19.73
CA LEU A 75 -8.02 -3.02 18.97
C LEU A 75 -7.65 -1.58 19.33
N SER A 76 -7.33 -1.35 20.61
CA SER A 76 -6.88 -0.03 21.10
C SER A 76 -5.57 0.43 20.46
N LYS A 77 -4.67 -0.50 20.12
CA LYS A 77 -3.38 -0.21 19.49
C LYS A 77 -3.49 0.17 18.02
N ILE A 78 -4.58 -0.21 17.34
CA ILE A 78 -4.80 0.12 15.91
C ILE A 78 -4.82 1.64 15.71
N ASN A 79 -5.56 2.37 16.56
CA ASN A 79 -5.66 3.82 16.44
C ASN A 79 -4.33 4.51 16.75
N LEU A 80 -3.58 4.00 17.73
CA LEU A 80 -2.23 4.49 18.02
C LEU A 80 -1.29 4.31 16.83
N ARG A 81 -1.29 3.12 16.21
CA ARG A 81 -0.50 2.83 15.01
C ARG A 81 -0.90 3.75 13.85
N ARG A 82 -2.19 3.94 13.59
CA ARG A 82 -2.67 4.86 12.54
C ARG A 82 -2.16 6.29 12.76
N ASN A 83 -2.20 6.79 13.99
CA ASN A 83 -1.68 8.12 14.30
C ASN A 83 -0.17 8.21 14.04
N GLN A 84 0.60 7.16 14.39
CA GLN A 84 2.03 7.10 14.08
C GLN A 84 2.30 7.11 12.57
N ILE A 85 1.50 6.39 11.79
CA ILE A 85 1.60 6.40 10.32
C ILE A 85 1.34 7.80 9.78
N ILE A 86 0.24 8.43 10.20
CA ILE A 86 -0.10 9.79 9.78
C ILE A 86 1.04 10.76 10.13
N GLU A 87 1.59 10.70 11.34
CA GLU A 87 2.72 11.55 11.75
C GLU A 87 3.95 11.37 10.84
N HIS A 88 4.36 10.12 10.59
CA HIS A 88 5.50 9.80 9.72
C HIS A 88 5.27 10.14 8.24
N LEU A 89 4.02 10.16 7.78
CA LEU A 89 3.67 10.49 6.41
C LEU A 89 3.36 11.97 6.20
N THR A 90 3.01 12.72 7.24
CA THR A 90 2.64 14.15 7.14
C THR A 90 3.81 15.11 7.42
N ILE A 91 4.86 14.67 8.11
CA ILE A 91 6.03 15.49 8.44
C ILE A 91 7.20 15.14 7.51
N ILE A 92 7.66 16.13 6.73
CA ILE A 92 8.90 16.00 5.94
C ILE A 92 10.08 16.27 6.87
N ILE A 93 10.81 15.21 7.25
CA ILE A 93 12.00 15.32 8.10
C ILE A 93 13.28 15.31 7.25
N ASP A 94 13.40 14.37 6.32
CA ASP A 94 14.55 14.20 5.43
C ASP A 94 14.18 13.41 4.15
N SER A 95 15.12 13.30 3.22
CA SER A 95 14.96 12.55 1.96
C SER A 95 14.85 11.03 2.15
N GLN A 96 15.17 10.51 3.33
CA GLN A 96 15.07 9.09 3.67
C GLN A 96 13.82 8.77 4.49
N SER A 97 12.97 9.76 4.76
CA SER A 97 11.72 9.57 5.48
C SER A 97 10.75 8.72 4.66
N LEU A 98 9.85 8.04 5.36
CA LEU A 98 8.84 7.19 4.73
C LEU A 98 7.99 7.98 3.71
N ARG A 99 7.67 9.23 4.03
CA ARG A 99 6.97 10.15 3.11
C ARG A 99 7.75 10.34 1.80
N SER A 100 9.03 10.69 1.88
CA SER A 100 9.88 10.89 0.70
C SER A 100 9.96 9.62 -0.15
N ILE A 101 10.12 8.45 0.49
CA ILE A 101 10.14 7.16 -0.20
C ILE A 101 8.80 6.88 -0.89
N ILE A 102 7.67 7.16 -0.23
CA ILE A 102 6.34 6.98 -0.83
C ILE A 102 6.12 7.94 -2.00
N GLN A 103 6.49 9.22 -1.86
CA GLN A 103 6.37 10.20 -2.94
C GLN A 103 7.18 9.80 -4.16
N GLU A 104 8.45 9.38 -3.97
CA GLU A 104 9.30 8.93 -5.07
C GLU A 104 8.72 7.69 -5.77
N ASN A 105 8.26 6.70 -5.01
CA ASN A 105 7.69 5.48 -5.59
C ASN A 105 6.31 5.70 -6.19
N LEU A 106 5.54 6.67 -5.70
CA LEU A 106 4.28 7.07 -6.30
C LEU A 106 4.51 7.62 -7.71
N LEU A 107 5.48 8.52 -7.88
CA LEU A 107 5.83 9.05 -9.21
C LEU A 107 6.29 7.94 -10.16
N LYS A 108 7.18 7.04 -9.70
CA LYS A 108 7.58 5.86 -10.49
C LYS A 108 6.39 4.98 -10.87
N LEU A 109 5.40 4.87 -10.00
CA LEU A 109 4.21 4.07 -10.25
C LEU A 109 3.31 4.68 -11.33
N LEU A 110 3.17 6.01 -11.32
CA LEU A 110 2.46 6.77 -12.35
C LEU A 110 3.08 6.58 -13.74
N ASP A 111 4.41 6.45 -13.82
CA ASP A 111 5.13 6.22 -15.07
C ASP A 111 5.00 4.77 -15.57
N LYS A 112 4.91 3.82 -14.64
CA LYS A 112 5.02 2.38 -14.93
C LYS A 112 3.67 1.71 -15.20
N ILE A 113 2.62 2.13 -14.51
CA ILE A 113 1.32 1.47 -14.54
C ILE A 113 0.29 2.44 -15.11
N THR A 114 -0.46 1.99 -16.11
CA THR A 114 -1.61 2.71 -16.65
C THR A 114 -2.89 2.04 -16.17
N LEU A 115 -3.68 2.77 -15.39
CA LEU A 115 -5.01 2.31 -14.97
C LEU A 115 -6.04 2.63 -16.04
N THR A 116 -6.74 1.60 -16.52
CA THR A 116 -7.70 1.71 -17.64
C THR A 116 -8.87 2.68 -17.37
N ARG A 117 -9.20 2.92 -16.10
CA ARG A 117 -10.25 3.87 -15.71
C ARG A 117 -9.89 5.34 -15.98
N PHE A 118 -8.61 5.65 -16.18
CA PHE A 118 -8.12 7.01 -16.40
C PHE A 118 -7.66 7.17 -17.85
N SER A 119 -8.63 7.37 -18.75
CA SER A 119 -8.38 7.44 -20.19
C SER A 119 -8.37 8.86 -20.75
N ASP A 120 -9.32 9.71 -20.33
CA ASP A 120 -9.40 11.12 -20.75
C ASP A 120 -9.88 11.99 -19.58
N TRP A 121 -8.96 12.74 -18.98
CA TRP A 121 -9.28 13.59 -17.83
C TRP A 121 -10.32 14.67 -18.17
N ARG A 122 -10.39 15.10 -19.45
CA ARG A 122 -11.33 16.13 -19.90
C ARG A 122 -12.73 15.55 -19.98
N HIS A 123 -12.84 14.33 -20.47
CA HIS A 123 -14.11 13.61 -20.49
C HIS A 123 -14.62 13.43 -19.07
N ASP A 124 -13.77 12.92 -18.17
CA ASP A 124 -14.14 12.68 -16.77
C ASP A 124 -14.53 13.99 -16.06
N LEU A 125 -13.85 15.11 -16.39
CA LEU A 125 -14.19 16.43 -15.83
C LEU A 125 -15.59 16.86 -16.21
N LEU A 126 -15.95 16.66 -17.48
CA LEU A 126 -17.21 17.16 -18.02
C LEU A 126 -18.39 16.23 -17.76
N THR A 127 -18.17 14.94 -17.47
CA THR A 127 -19.25 13.95 -17.36
C THR A 127 -19.45 13.38 -15.96
N ASN A 128 -18.49 13.52 -15.05
CA ASN A 128 -18.62 12.97 -13.69
C ASN A 128 -19.66 13.76 -12.88
N GLY A 129 -20.80 13.14 -12.59
CA GLY A 129 -21.91 13.75 -11.86
C GLY A 129 -21.54 14.25 -10.45
N ILE A 130 -20.54 13.65 -9.78
CA ILE A 130 -20.05 14.13 -8.48
C ILE A 130 -19.37 15.48 -8.66
N ILE A 131 -18.50 15.62 -9.67
CA ILE A 131 -17.80 16.87 -9.97
C ILE A 131 -18.81 17.98 -10.27
N ILE A 132 -19.74 17.70 -11.17
CA ILE A 132 -20.79 18.64 -11.57
C ILE A 132 -21.64 19.08 -10.37
N GLY A 133 -21.97 18.14 -9.46
CA GLY A 133 -22.85 18.39 -8.32
C GLY A 133 -22.18 19.01 -7.09
N THR A 134 -20.85 18.90 -6.94
CA THR A 134 -20.17 19.26 -5.69
C THR A 134 -19.09 20.33 -5.82
N CYS A 135 -18.44 20.45 -6.97
CA CYS A 135 -17.37 21.43 -7.16
C CYS A 135 -17.95 22.84 -7.32
N ARG A 136 -17.22 23.83 -6.82
CA ARG A 136 -17.64 25.24 -6.85
C ARG A 136 -17.08 26.02 -8.02
N SER A 137 -16.06 25.47 -8.68
CA SER A 137 -15.42 26.09 -9.84
C SER A 137 -14.76 25.07 -10.78
N PHE A 138 -14.34 25.52 -11.96
CA PHE A 138 -13.54 24.70 -12.88
C PHE A 138 -12.21 24.29 -12.27
N ASN A 139 -11.51 25.19 -11.57
CA ASN A 139 -10.26 24.80 -10.90
C ASN A 139 -10.50 23.79 -9.78
N ASP A 140 -11.58 23.93 -9.02
CA ASP A 140 -11.95 22.98 -7.98
C ASP A 140 -12.21 21.58 -8.57
N ALA A 141 -12.95 21.52 -9.67
CA ALA A 141 -13.18 20.30 -10.44
C ALA A 141 -11.89 19.69 -11.01
N LEU A 142 -10.99 20.52 -11.54
CA LEU A 142 -9.70 20.06 -12.06
C LEU A 142 -8.82 19.47 -10.94
N GLN A 143 -8.75 20.16 -9.79
CA GLN A 143 -8.03 19.67 -8.60
C GLN A 143 -8.65 18.38 -8.06
N TYR A 144 -9.98 18.24 -8.12
CA TYR A 144 -10.67 17.01 -7.73
C TYR A 144 -10.21 15.83 -8.59
N ILE A 145 -10.15 15.97 -9.91
CA ILE A 145 -9.74 14.90 -10.83
C ILE A 145 -8.28 14.53 -10.65
N ILE A 146 -7.40 15.52 -10.52
CA ILE A 146 -5.99 15.31 -10.21
C ILE A 146 -5.87 14.53 -8.89
N SER A 147 -6.62 14.94 -7.87
CA SER A 147 -6.64 14.26 -6.57
C SER A 147 -7.13 12.83 -6.69
N GLN A 148 -8.20 12.56 -7.43
CA GLN A 148 -8.72 11.20 -7.66
C GLN A 148 -7.69 10.32 -8.38
N TYR A 149 -6.98 10.88 -9.36
CA TYR A 149 -5.89 10.18 -10.03
C TYR A 149 -4.81 9.77 -9.02
N TYR A 150 -4.24 10.73 -8.29
CA TYR A 150 -3.22 10.45 -7.27
C TYR A 150 -3.70 9.51 -6.16
N GLU A 151 -4.93 9.67 -5.65
CA GLU A 151 -5.52 8.82 -4.61
C GLU A 151 -5.49 7.35 -5.00
N SER A 152 -5.74 7.07 -6.28
CA SER A 152 -5.79 5.70 -6.81
C SER A 152 -4.46 4.98 -6.73
N TYR A 153 -3.40 5.67 -7.17
CA TYR A 153 -2.04 5.13 -7.17
C TYR A 153 -1.44 5.15 -5.77
N LEU A 154 -1.77 6.16 -4.95
CA LEU A 154 -1.34 6.21 -3.55
C LEU A 154 -1.98 5.07 -2.75
N LEU A 155 -3.27 4.81 -2.91
CA LEU A 155 -3.94 3.68 -2.26
C LEU A 155 -3.30 2.35 -2.67
N LEU A 156 -3.02 2.17 -3.97
CA LEU A 156 -2.34 0.99 -4.49
C LEU A 156 -0.96 0.82 -3.84
N LEU A 157 -0.17 1.88 -3.77
CA LEU A 157 1.15 1.86 -3.15
C LEU A 157 1.08 1.55 -1.65
N LEU A 158 0.20 2.24 -0.92
CA LEU A 158 0.00 2.04 0.52
C LEU A 158 -0.49 0.63 0.82
N TYR A 159 -1.34 0.05 -0.03
CA TYR A 159 -1.77 -1.33 0.14
C TYR A 159 -0.58 -2.28 0.12
N HIS A 160 0.29 -2.17 -0.88
CA HIS A 160 1.44 -3.06 -1.01
C HIS A 160 2.45 -2.84 0.12
N PHE A 161 2.59 -1.60 0.58
CA PHE A 161 3.41 -1.27 1.75
C PHE A 161 2.87 -1.89 3.04
N GLU A 162 1.57 -1.77 3.29
CA GLU A 162 0.90 -2.35 4.47
C GLU A 162 0.93 -3.88 4.43
N ASN A 163 0.52 -4.49 3.31
CA ASN A 163 0.43 -5.94 3.16
C ASN A 163 1.80 -6.63 3.31
N ALA A 164 2.87 -5.97 2.86
CA ALA A 164 4.24 -6.42 3.02
C ALA A 164 4.88 -5.97 4.36
N SER A 165 4.12 -5.40 5.29
CA SER A 165 4.62 -4.88 6.58
C SER A 165 5.81 -3.92 6.45
N LEU A 166 5.94 -3.23 5.31
CA LEU A 166 7.06 -2.31 5.04
C LEU A 166 7.01 -1.09 5.96
N ILE A 167 5.81 -0.64 6.33
CA ILE A 167 5.61 0.53 7.19
C ILE A 167 6.10 0.27 8.61
N ASP A 168 5.65 -0.83 9.24
CA ASP A 168 6.08 -1.18 10.60
C ASP A 168 7.58 -1.51 10.65
N ALA A 169 8.07 -2.26 9.67
CA ALA A 169 9.50 -2.55 9.53
C ALA A 169 10.33 -1.27 9.34
N PHE A 170 9.79 -0.25 8.66
CA PHE A 170 10.45 1.05 8.54
C PHE A 170 10.51 1.80 9.88
N PHE A 171 9.44 1.76 10.68
CA PHE A 171 9.47 2.34 12.03
C PHE A 171 10.48 1.64 12.92
N PHE A 172 10.59 0.31 12.81
CA PHE A 172 11.60 -0.45 13.51
C PHE A 172 13.02 -0.09 13.04
N LEU A 173 13.24 0.02 11.74
CA LEU A 173 14.49 0.46 11.13
C LEU A 173 14.91 1.85 11.63
N CYS A 174 13.95 2.79 11.71
CA CYS A 174 14.19 4.14 12.21
C CYS A 174 14.63 4.19 13.68
N LYS A 175 14.26 3.19 14.49
CA LYS A 175 14.74 3.05 15.89
C LYS A 175 16.13 2.41 15.95
N ASN A 176 16.52 1.66 14.92
CA ASN A 176 17.76 0.89 14.84
C ASN A 176 18.65 1.34 13.66
N ARG A 177 18.78 2.66 13.45
CA ARG A 177 19.43 3.27 12.25
C ARG A 177 20.86 2.81 11.99
N SER A 178 21.56 2.28 13.00
CA SER A 178 22.94 1.79 12.86
C SER A 178 23.07 0.47 12.10
N SER A 179 21.98 -0.27 11.87
CA SER A 179 22.05 -1.57 11.19
C SER A 179 21.98 -1.42 9.67
N TYR A 180 23.15 -1.43 9.02
CA TYR A 180 23.24 -1.50 7.55
C TYR A 180 22.52 -2.72 6.95
N PRO A 181 22.62 -3.94 7.53
CA PRO A 181 21.90 -5.10 7.01
C PRO A 181 20.38 -4.93 7.00
N LEU A 182 19.78 -4.33 8.04
CA LEU A 182 18.33 -4.08 8.07
C LEU A 182 17.88 -3.12 6.97
N ASN A 183 18.65 -2.05 6.71
CA ASN A 183 18.38 -1.12 5.61
C ASN A 183 18.36 -1.86 4.27
N LYS A 184 19.38 -2.69 4.02
CA LYS A 184 19.48 -3.46 2.78
C LYS A 184 18.28 -4.40 2.60
N ILE A 185 17.93 -5.18 3.63
CA ILE A 185 16.77 -6.08 3.60
C ILE A 185 15.49 -5.29 3.30
N TRP A 186 15.30 -4.13 3.93
CA TRP A 186 14.15 -3.27 3.70
C TRP A 186 14.03 -2.79 2.26
N PHE A 187 15.11 -2.25 1.68
CA PHE A 187 15.10 -1.80 0.29
C PHE A 187 14.98 -2.96 -0.72
N ASP A 188 15.60 -4.11 -0.46
CA ASP A 188 15.47 -5.28 -1.32
C ASP A 188 14.02 -5.79 -1.34
N CYS A 189 13.37 -5.87 -0.19
CA CYS A 189 11.96 -6.22 -0.07
C CYS A 189 11.06 -5.20 -0.77
N LEU A 190 11.26 -3.89 -0.53
CA LEU A 190 10.53 -2.83 -1.22
C LEU A 190 10.62 -3.00 -2.75
N ASN A 191 11.83 -3.17 -3.27
CA ASN A 191 12.05 -3.33 -4.71
C ASN A 191 11.41 -4.61 -5.27
N SER A 192 11.35 -5.68 -4.49
CA SER A 192 10.66 -6.92 -4.86
C SER A 192 9.16 -6.69 -4.98
N ILE A 193 8.55 -6.07 -3.96
CA ILE A 193 7.11 -5.79 -3.91
C ILE A 193 6.68 -4.85 -5.04
N LEU A 194 7.45 -3.80 -5.32
CA LEU A 194 7.15 -2.86 -6.41
C LEU A 194 7.24 -3.48 -7.82
N LYS A 195 7.85 -4.67 -7.95
CA LYS A 195 7.83 -5.44 -9.21
C LYS A 195 6.53 -6.22 -9.39
N THR A 196 5.85 -6.59 -8.30
CA THR A 196 4.67 -7.46 -8.30
C THR A 196 3.42 -6.72 -7.80
N ILE A 197 3.18 -5.52 -8.33
CA ILE A 197 2.02 -4.72 -7.94
C ILE A 197 0.76 -5.29 -8.56
N ASP A 198 -0.15 -5.72 -7.70
CA ASP A 198 -1.51 -6.11 -8.06
C ASP A 198 -2.41 -4.87 -8.14
N THR A 199 -2.95 -4.59 -9.33
CA THR A 199 -3.82 -3.42 -9.60
C THR A 199 -5.30 -3.69 -9.35
N THR A 200 -5.71 -4.93 -9.06
CA THR A 200 -7.14 -5.29 -8.89
C THR A 200 -7.78 -4.61 -7.68
N ILE A 201 -6.95 -4.17 -6.74
CA ILE A 201 -7.28 -3.65 -5.41
C ILE A 201 -7.86 -2.23 -5.47
N ILE A 202 -7.62 -1.52 -6.56
CA ILE A 202 -8.04 -0.13 -6.81
C ILE A 202 -9.57 0.06 -6.81
N ASN A 203 -10.33 -1.01 -7.02
CA ASN A 203 -11.79 -0.98 -7.05
C ASN A 203 -12.44 -1.35 -5.71
N LEU A 204 -11.64 -1.64 -4.67
CA LEU A 204 -12.17 -1.96 -3.35
C LEU A 204 -12.54 -0.69 -2.60
N GLU A 205 -13.78 -0.64 -2.10
CA GLU A 205 -14.24 0.43 -1.21
C GLU A 205 -13.60 0.33 0.18
N VAL A 206 -13.43 -0.91 0.66
CA VAL A 206 -12.82 -1.25 1.96
C VAL A 206 -11.80 -2.35 1.75
N ILE A 207 -10.63 -2.18 2.38
CA ILE A 207 -9.52 -3.14 2.35
C ILE A 207 -9.41 -3.75 3.75
N GLU A 208 -9.81 -5.01 3.90
CA GLU A 208 -9.60 -5.76 5.14
C GLU A 208 -8.11 -6.15 5.26
N MET A 209 -7.46 -5.72 6.33
CA MET A 209 -6.02 -5.92 6.55
C MET A 209 -5.77 -6.63 7.88
N PRO A 210 -5.40 -7.92 7.87
CA PRO A 210 -5.02 -8.63 9.08
C PRO A 210 -3.73 -8.03 9.64
N LEU A 211 -3.78 -7.55 10.88
CA LEU A 211 -2.67 -6.86 11.51
C LEU A 211 -2.08 -7.70 12.63
N ILE A 212 -0.78 -7.95 12.54
CA ILE A 212 0.04 -8.55 13.59
C ILE A 212 1.05 -7.49 13.98
N PHE A 213 1.03 -7.12 15.25
CA PHE A 213 1.93 -6.09 15.78
C PHE A 213 3.32 -6.64 16.02
N ASP A 214 4.27 -5.71 16.16
CA ASP A 214 5.64 -5.99 16.60
C ASP A 214 6.42 -6.92 15.63
N LEU A 215 6.07 -6.89 14.35
CA LEU A 215 6.89 -7.46 13.27
C LEU A 215 8.07 -6.52 12.96
N HIS A 216 9.27 -7.09 12.89
CA HIS A 216 10.52 -6.34 12.75
C HIS A 216 10.99 -6.28 11.31
N LEU A 217 10.91 -7.40 10.59
CA LEU A 217 11.36 -7.54 9.22
C LEU A 217 10.25 -7.26 8.22
N PRO A 218 10.56 -6.62 7.09
CA PRO A 218 9.60 -6.44 6.00
C PRO A 218 9.25 -7.80 5.40
N CYS A 219 8.03 -7.98 4.90
CA CYS A 219 7.54 -9.22 4.29
C CYS A 219 7.57 -10.44 5.24
N ALA A 220 7.65 -10.24 6.56
CA ALA A 220 7.71 -11.32 7.54
C ALA A 220 6.56 -12.34 7.38
N ARG A 221 5.35 -11.86 7.09
CA ARG A 221 4.19 -12.73 6.82
C ARG A 221 4.38 -13.58 5.56
N MET A 222 4.87 -13.00 4.47
CA MET A 222 5.13 -13.75 3.23
C MET A 222 6.22 -14.80 3.44
N GLU A 223 7.25 -14.47 4.21
CA GLU A 223 8.28 -15.44 4.58
C GLU A 223 7.71 -16.56 5.44
N TYR A 224 6.87 -16.24 6.43
CA TYR A 224 6.22 -17.24 7.25
C TYR A 224 5.37 -18.21 6.43
N GLU A 225 4.64 -17.70 5.43
CA GLU A 225 3.90 -18.54 4.49
C GLU A 225 4.81 -19.49 3.71
N ASN A 226 5.96 -19.02 3.24
CA ASN A 226 6.96 -19.90 2.61
C ASN A 226 7.45 -20.99 3.58
N ILE A 227 7.76 -20.64 4.83
CA ILE A 227 8.18 -21.60 5.86
C ILE A 227 7.05 -22.59 6.16
N ARG A 228 5.80 -22.14 6.24
CA ARG A 228 4.62 -22.99 6.46
C ARG A 228 4.47 -24.02 5.34
N LEU A 229 4.56 -23.60 4.08
CA LEU A 229 4.51 -24.50 2.93
C LEU A 229 5.68 -25.50 2.92
N ILE A 230 6.88 -25.07 3.33
CA ILE A 230 8.03 -25.98 3.50
C ILE A 230 7.74 -27.01 4.60
N ARG A 231 7.25 -26.58 5.77
CA ARG A 231 6.87 -27.46 6.88
C ARG A 231 5.84 -28.50 6.44
N GLN A 232 4.79 -28.08 5.74
CA GLN A 232 3.78 -28.98 5.20
C GLN A 232 4.38 -30.02 4.24
N SER A 233 5.19 -29.57 3.28
CA SER A 233 5.87 -30.46 2.33
C SER A 233 6.81 -31.46 2.99
N ILE A 234 7.43 -31.11 4.11
CA ILE A 234 8.30 -32.01 4.89
C ILE A 234 7.46 -33.02 5.68
N SER A 235 6.35 -32.60 6.28
CA SER A 235 5.45 -33.49 7.02
C SER A 235 4.84 -34.57 6.11
N GLU A 236 4.32 -34.20 4.94
CA GLU A 236 3.74 -35.14 3.97
C GLU A 236 4.75 -36.23 3.57
N ARG A 237 6.02 -35.85 3.36
CA ARG A 237 7.08 -36.81 3.00
C ARG A 237 7.53 -37.70 4.13
N ARG A 238 7.45 -37.23 5.38
CA ARG A 238 7.74 -38.05 6.56
C ARG A 238 6.71 -39.17 6.73
N GLU A 239 5.48 -38.94 6.27
CA GLU A 239 4.42 -39.96 6.27
C GLU A 239 4.60 -40.97 5.12
N GLU A 240 5.18 -40.54 3.99
CA GLU A 240 5.39 -41.37 2.78
C GLU A 240 6.71 -42.15 2.78
N GLU A 241 7.78 -41.63 3.40
CA GLU A 241 9.13 -42.16 3.34
C GLU A 241 9.76 -42.25 4.75
N ASP A 242 10.42 -43.38 5.06
CA ASP A 242 11.16 -43.60 6.31
C ASP A 242 12.53 -42.87 6.26
N LEU A 243 12.48 -41.54 6.11
CA LEU A 243 13.65 -40.67 5.92
C LEU A 243 14.33 -40.33 7.24
N ASN A 244 15.67 -40.23 7.20
CA ASN A 244 16.48 -39.68 8.28
C ASN A 244 16.13 -38.20 8.53
N GLU A 245 16.08 -37.79 9.79
CA GLU A 245 15.76 -36.42 10.23
C GLU A 245 16.77 -35.39 9.71
N GLU A 246 18.06 -35.74 9.65
CA GLU A 246 19.10 -34.86 9.09
C GLU A 246 18.85 -34.55 7.60
N ASP A 247 18.39 -35.53 6.83
CA ASP A 247 18.08 -35.34 5.40
C ASP A 247 16.86 -34.45 5.21
N LEU A 248 15.86 -34.55 6.10
CA LEU A 248 14.68 -33.69 6.10
C LEU A 248 15.06 -32.23 6.42
N ILE A 249 15.93 -32.02 7.42
CA ILE A 249 16.45 -30.69 7.78
C ILE A 249 17.24 -30.09 6.62
N ALA A 250 18.17 -30.85 6.03
CA ALA A 250 18.96 -30.39 4.90
C ALA A 250 18.08 -30.01 3.69
N LYS A 251 17.04 -30.81 3.40
CA LYS A 251 16.03 -30.51 2.37
C LYS A 251 15.25 -29.23 2.71
N ALA A 252 14.81 -29.06 3.95
CA ALA A 252 14.07 -27.87 4.39
C ALA A 252 14.91 -26.59 4.23
N ILE A 253 16.17 -26.60 4.67
CA ILE A 253 17.11 -25.48 4.52
C ILE A 253 17.32 -25.16 3.04
N ARG A 254 17.49 -26.19 2.19
CA ARG A 254 17.62 -25.98 0.74
C ARG A 254 16.38 -25.33 0.14
N GLN A 255 15.19 -25.79 0.51
CA GLN A 255 13.94 -25.17 0.05
C GLN A 255 13.82 -23.72 0.52
N LEU A 256 14.16 -23.45 1.78
CA LEU A 256 14.11 -22.10 2.34
C LEU A 256 15.03 -21.15 1.57
N ARG A 257 16.28 -21.54 1.31
CA ARG A 257 17.21 -20.77 0.48
C ARG A 257 16.68 -20.43 -0.91
N THR A 258 15.87 -21.32 -1.49
CA THR A 258 15.29 -21.10 -2.83
C THR A 258 14.01 -20.28 -2.82
N LYS A 259 13.18 -20.38 -1.77
CA LYS A 259 11.83 -19.80 -1.72
C LYS A 259 11.76 -18.51 -0.89
N SER A 260 12.72 -18.28 0.00
CA SER A 260 12.69 -17.16 0.93
C SER A 260 12.58 -15.82 0.21
N ILE A 261 11.74 -14.93 0.76
CA ILE A 261 11.62 -13.55 0.28
C ILE A 261 12.92 -12.79 0.50
N TYR A 262 13.68 -13.15 1.53
CA TYR A 262 14.95 -12.52 1.86
C TYR A 262 16.09 -12.95 0.95
N SER A 263 15.92 -14.01 0.16
CA SER A 263 16.84 -14.47 -0.88
C SER A 263 18.32 -14.35 -0.49
N SER A 264 19.08 -13.44 -1.12
CA SER A 264 20.51 -13.22 -0.87
C SER A 264 20.86 -12.70 0.53
N ASN A 265 19.87 -12.21 1.28
CA ASN A 265 20.06 -11.73 2.64
C ASN A 265 19.85 -12.82 3.70
N LEU A 266 19.36 -14.02 3.32
CA LEU A 266 19.09 -15.11 4.27
C LEU A 266 20.35 -15.53 5.04
N ASP A 267 21.50 -15.66 4.35
CA ASP A 267 22.76 -16.02 4.99
C ASP A 267 23.23 -14.92 5.96
N SER A 268 22.99 -13.65 5.64
CA SER A 268 23.26 -12.53 6.56
C SER A 268 22.36 -12.61 7.80
N ILE A 269 21.07 -12.91 7.62
CA ILE A 269 20.11 -13.08 8.72
C ILE A 269 20.55 -14.22 9.64
N PHE A 270 21.03 -15.35 9.10
CA PHE A 270 21.44 -16.50 9.91
C PHE A 270 22.80 -16.37 10.57
N THR A 271 23.66 -15.49 10.05
CA THR A 271 25.02 -15.29 10.60
C THR A 271 25.05 -14.18 11.64
N ASP A 272 24.19 -13.17 11.51
CA ASP A 272 24.07 -12.05 12.45
C ASP A 272 23.08 -12.40 13.58
N PRO A 273 23.52 -12.48 14.85
CA PRO A 273 22.65 -12.87 15.96
C PRO A 273 21.46 -11.92 16.19
N ASP A 274 21.62 -10.62 15.95
CA ASP A 274 20.56 -9.65 16.16
C ASP A 274 19.51 -9.77 15.04
N LEU A 275 19.93 -9.90 13.79
CA LEU A 275 19.01 -10.16 12.67
C LEU A 275 18.28 -11.49 12.83
N PHE A 276 19.00 -12.54 13.23
CA PHE A 276 18.41 -13.85 13.47
C PHE A 276 17.32 -13.77 14.54
N LYS A 277 17.59 -13.03 15.62
CA LYS A 277 16.62 -12.79 16.67
C LYS A 277 15.36 -12.13 16.14
N TYR A 278 15.48 -11.05 15.37
CA TYR A 278 14.32 -10.38 14.77
C TYR A 278 13.53 -11.30 13.83
N TYR A 279 14.23 -12.04 12.98
CA TYR A 279 13.63 -13.03 12.10
C TYR A 279 12.85 -14.09 12.89
N TYR A 280 13.46 -14.64 13.93
CA TYR A 280 12.87 -15.68 14.78
C TYR A 280 11.65 -15.16 15.56
N ASP A 281 11.76 -13.99 16.18
CA ASP A 281 10.68 -13.35 16.94
C ASP A 281 9.46 -13.08 16.04
N ASP A 282 9.68 -12.67 14.79
CA ASP A 282 8.62 -12.50 13.80
C ASP A 282 7.94 -13.84 13.45
N GLN A 283 8.73 -14.89 13.19
CA GLN A 283 8.17 -16.22 12.87
C GLN A 283 7.36 -16.80 14.03
N LEU A 284 7.82 -16.60 15.27
CA LEU A 284 7.09 -17.00 16.48
C LEU A 284 5.78 -16.24 16.62
N SER A 285 5.79 -14.92 16.41
CA SER A 285 4.60 -14.08 16.54
C SER A 285 3.52 -14.50 15.53
N LEU A 286 3.92 -14.78 14.29
CA LEU A 286 3.04 -15.27 13.23
C LEU A 286 2.48 -16.67 13.54
N MET A 287 3.31 -17.57 14.05
CA MET A 287 2.88 -18.91 14.47
C MET A 287 1.86 -18.85 15.62
N LEU A 288 2.10 -17.98 16.61
CA LEU A 288 1.18 -17.81 17.74
C LEU A 288 -0.16 -17.21 17.30
N ASP A 289 -0.17 -16.31 16.32
CA ASP A 289 -1.40 -15.76 15.75
C ASP A 289 -2.20 -16.85 14.99
N GLU A 290 -1.53 -17.64 14.15
CA GLU A 290 -2.16 -18.76 13.43
C GLU A 290 -2.77 -19.81 14.39
N ALA A 291 -2.04 -20.19 15.44
CA ALA A 291 -2.53 -21.14 16.44
C ALA A 291 -3.79 -20.63 17.18
N LYS A 292 -3.88 -19.31 17.41
CA LYS A 292 -5.08 -18.70 18.01
C LYS A 292 -6.28 -18.79 17.06
N ILE A 293 -6.07 -18.53 15.77
CA ILE A 293 -7.13 -18.69 14.76
C ILE A 293 -7.66 -20.13 14.79
N LEU A 294 -6.76 -21.13 14.78
CA LEU A 294 -7.15 -22.55 14.81
C LEU A 294 -7.94 -22.91 16.07
N SER A 295 -7.52 -22.44 17.25
CA SER A 295 -8.26 -22.71 18.49
C SER A 295 -9.66 -22.08 18.50
N ILE A 296 -9.83 -20.88 17.92
CA ILE A 296 -11.14 -20.26 17.72
C ILE A 296 -11.99 -21.08 16.75
N THR A 297 -11.43 -21.50 15.61
CA THR A 297 -12.16 -22.30 14.61
C THR A 297 -12.62 -23.63 15.18
N ILE A 298 -11.79 -24.32 15.97
CA ILE A 298 -12.16 -25.57 16.64
C ILE A 298 -13.27 -25.33 17.67
N SER A 299 -13.17 -24.27 18.47
CA SER A 299 -14.21 -23.89 19.45
C SER A 299 -15.56 -23.61 18.77
N VAL A 300 -15.54 -22.86 17.66
CA VAL A 300 -16.73 -22.55 16.85
C VAL A 300 -17.31 -23.81 16.21
N CYS A 301 -16.50 -24.67 15.59
CA CYS A 301 -16.99 -25.92 15.02
C CYS A 301 -17.56 -26.88 16.08
N SER A 302 -16.96 -26.93 17.28
CA SER A 302 -17.45 -27.77 18.38
C SER A 302 -18.77 -27.29 18.98
N THR A 303 -19.08 -25.99 18.86
CA THR A 303 -20.35 -25.42 19.30
C THR A 303 -21.46 -25.56 18.25
N PHE A 304 -21.13 -25.77 16.97
CA PHE A 304 -22.09 -26.06 15.91
C PHE A 304 -22.34 -27.57 15.65
N THR A 305 -21.64 -28.47 16.34
CA THR A 305 -21.90 -29.92 16.31
C THR A 305 -22.74 -30.43 17.50
N LEU A 306 -23.32 -29.52 18.27
CA LEU A 306 -24.27 -29.81 19.35
C LEU A 306 -25.60 -29.14 19.03
N ASP A 307 -26.29 -29.64 18.01
CA ASP A 307 -27.74 -29.57 17.83
C ASP A 307 -28.22 -30.80 17.06
#